data_AF-A0A6G7CIM5-F1
#
_entry.id   AF-A0A6G7CIM5-F1
#
_cell.length_a   1.000
_cell.length_b   1.000
_cell.length_c   1.000
_cell.angle_alpha   90.00
_cell.angle_beta   90.00
_cell.angle_gamma   90.00
#
_symmetry.space_group_name_H-M   'P 1'
#
loop_
_entity.id
_entity.type
_entity.pdbx_description
1 polymer ?
#
loop_
_entity_poly.entity_id
_entity_poly.type
_entity_poly.pdbx_seq_one_letter_code
_entity_poly.pdbx_strand_id
1 'polypeptide(L)'
;MINWPCILKLDRDDELIYLESESELNNECSGLILSHEDLVIDSEGFTYSIFYNGSNTELLNKQVQITVDDASKLIQRHEFCLAEVCLTKIQFETVSDAINCLK
;
A
#
# COMPACT_ATOMS: atom_id res chain seq x y z
N MET A 1 -12.20 -10.98 3.33
CA MET A 1 -12.25 -9.79 4.20
C MET A 1 -10.89 -9.11 4.07
N ILE A 2 -10.82 -7.78 4.14
CA ILE A 2 -9.55 -7.06 3.98
C ILE A 2 -8.84 -7.03 5.35
N ASN A 3 -7.55 -7.33 5.37
CA ASN A 3 -6.77 -7.37 6.60
C ASN A 3 -5.97 -6.07 6.79
N TRP A 4 -6.51 -5.13 7.54
CA TRP A 4 -5.82 -3.90 7.92
C TRP A 4 -4.66 -4.15 8.91
N PRO A 5 -3.59 -3.34 8.92
CA PRO A 5 -3.37 -2.17 8.06
C PRO A 5 -3.06 -2.53 6.61
N CYS A 6 -3.28 -1.57 5.72
CA CYS A 6 -2.98 -1.68 4.30
C CYS A 6 -2.01 -0.58 3.87
N ILE A 7 -1.45 -0.74 2.67
CA ILE A 7 -0.74 0.33 1.97
C ILE A 7 -1.45 0.64 0.66
N LEU A 8 -1.56 1.92 0.33
CA LEU A 8 -1.96 2.39 -0.99
C LEU A 8 -0.69 2.74 -1.78
N LYS A 9 -0.51 2.07 -2.92
CA LYS A 9 0.54 2.32 -3.90
C LYS A 9 -0.08 2.99 -5.13
N LEU A 10 0.38 4.20 -5.42
CA LEU A 10 0.07 4.88 -6.66
C LEU A 10 0.99 4.38 -7.78
N ASP A 11 0.50 4.22 -9.00
CA ASP A 11 1.27 3.61 -10.10
C ASP A 11 2.59 4.36 -10.39
N ARG A 12 2.53 5.70 -10.43
CA ARG A 12 3.65 6.55 -10.88
C ARG A 12 4.54 7.10 -9.77
N ASP A 13 4.18 6.86 -8.52
CA ASP A 13 4.86 7.43 -7.37
C ASP A 13 5.36 6.31 -6.47
N ASP A 14 6.65 6.32 -6.14
CA ASP A 14 7.21 5.36 -5.19
C ASP A 14 6.80 5.66 -3.74
N GLU A 15 6.14 6.80 -3.50
CA GLU A 15 5.45 7.08 -2.25
C GLU A 15 4.35 6.03 -1.95
N LEU A 16 4.32 5.61 -0.70
CA LEU A 16 3.37 4.65 -0.15
C LEU A 16 2.57 5.38 0.92
N ILE A 17 1.26 5.16 0.92
CA ILE A 17 0.38 5.75 1.92
C ILE A 17 -0.06 4.62 2.86
N TYR A 18 0.31 4.73 4.13
CA TYR A 18 -0.15 3.82 5.17
C TYR A 18 -1.62 4.06 5.49
N LEU A 19 -2.37 2.98 5.68
CA LEU A 19 -3.79 3.03 5.99
C LEU A 19 -4.08 2.07 7.15
N GLU A 20 -4.41 2.59 8.32
CA GLU A 20 -4.78 1.80 9.50
C GLU A 20 -6.19 1.18 9.35
N SER A 21 -7.06 1.81 8.56
CA SER A 21 -8.46 1.37 8.42
C SER A 21 -9.13 1.82 7.12
N GLU A 22 -10.31 1.22 6.85
CA GLU A 22 -11.17 1.61 5.72
C GLU A 22 -11.61 3.08 5.79
N SER A 23 -11.78 3.63 7.00
CA SER A 23 -12.11 5.06 7.13
C SER A 23 -10.97 5.94 6.64
N GLU A 24 -9.73 5.55 6.88
CA GLU A 24 -8.54 6.29 6.45
C GLU A 24 -8.38 6.22 4.93
N LEU A 25 -8.60 5.04 4.35
CA LEU A 25 -8.67 4.88 2.89
C LEU A 25 -9.66 5.86 2.26
N ASN A 26 -10.89 5.93 2.77
CA ASN A 26 -11.91 6.83 2.22
C ASN A 26 -11.52 8.32 2.36
N ASN A 27 -10.86 8.67 3.46
CA ASN A 27 -10.38 10.04 3.68
C ASN A 27 -9.27 10.40 2.67
N GLU A 28 -8.26 9.55 2.53
CA GLU A 28 -7.15 9.76 1.59
C GLU A 28 -7.64 9.83 0.14
N CYS A 29 -8.51 8.90 -0.27
CA CYS A 29 -9.04 8.85 -1.64
C CYS A 29 -9.82 10.10 -2.06
N SER A 30 -10.41 10.83 -1.10
CA SER A 30 -11.15 12.06 -1.39
C SER A 30 -10.26 13.18 -1.94
N GLY A 31 -8.95 13.15 -1.65
CA GLY A 31 -7.96 14.14 -2.09
C GLY A 31 -7.07 13.67 -3.25
N LEU A 32 -7.16 12.40 -3.66
CA LEU A 32 -6.25 11.79 -4.63
C LEU A 32 -6.90 11.62 -6.01
N ILE A 33 -6.08 11.73 -7.06
CA ILE A 33 -6.48 11.38 -8.43
C ILE A 33 -6.12 9.92 -8.66
N LEU A 34 -7.10 9.04 -8.44
CA LEU A 34 -6.88 7.60 -8.59
C LEU A 34 -6.88 7.15 -10.06
N SER A 35 -6.00 6.19 -10.33
CA SER A 35 -5.84 5.44 -11.57
C SER A 35 -6.34 4.01 -11.39
N HIS A 36 -6.69 3.37 -12.50
CA HIS A 36 -7.00 1.93 -12.52
C HIS A 36 -5.79 1.03 -12.24
N GLU A 37 -4.58 1.62 -12.30
CA GLU A 37 -3.32 0.95 -11.98
C GLU A 37 -2.92 1.10 -10.51
N ASP A 38 -3.62 1.93 -9.73
CA ASP A 38 -3.37 2.07 -8.30
C ASP A 38 -3.84 0.82 -7.55
N LEU A 39 -3.13 0.51 -6.47
CA LEU A 39 -3.27 -0.75 -5.75
C LEU A 39 -3.33 -0.51 -4.25
N VAL A 40 -4.23 -1.23 -3.59
CA VAL A 40 -4.18 -1.41 -2.14
C VAL A 40 -3.64 -2.79 -1.84
N ILE A 41 -2.75 -2.89 -0.87
CA ILE A 41 -2.14 -4.15 -0.43
C ILE A 41 -2.41 -4.30 1.05
N ASP A 42 -3.01 -5.41 1.46
CA ASP A 42 -3.34 -5.67 2.86
C ASP A 42 -2.18 -6.31 3.64
N SER A 43 -2.33 -6.45 4.95
CA SER A 43 -1.32 -7.04 5.85
C SER A 43 -0.97 -8.51 5.58
N GLU A 44 -1.81 -9.23 4.82
CA GLU A 44 -1.50 -10.58 4.33
C GLU A 44 -0.83 -10.55 2.95
N GLY A 45 -0.74 -9.39 2.30
CA GLY A 45 -0.16 -9.19 0.97
C GLY A 45 -1.14 -9.32 -0.18
N PHE A 46 -2.44 -9.49 0.08
CA PHE A 46 -3.44 -9.51 -0.99
C PHE A 46 -3.56 -8.15 -1.63
N THR A 47 -3.64 -8.13 -2.96
CA THR A 47 -3.74 -6.91 -3.75
C THR A 47 -5.18 -6.65 -4.20
N TYR A 48 -5.55 -5.37 -4.21
CA TYR A 48 -6.88 -4.90 -4.51
C TYR A 48 -6.79 -3.74 -5.50
N SER A 49 -7.62 -3.78 -6.54
CA SER A 49 -7.88 -2.61 -7.38
C SER A 49 -8.81 -1.66 -6.65
N ILE A 50 -8.57 -0.37 -6.80
CA ILE A 50 -9.29 0.69 -6.11
C ILE A 50 -10.23 1.44 -7.04
N PHE A 51 -11.46 1.67 -6.58
CA PHE A 51 -12.45 2.46 -7.28
C PHE A 51 -13.12 3.44 -6.31
N TYR A 52 -12.93 4.74 -6.54
CA TYR A 52 -13.60 5.77 -5.76
C TYR A 52 -14.77 6.37 -6.54
N ASN A 53 -15.95 6.35 -5.95
CA ASN A 53 -17.18 6.83 -6.58
C ASN A 53 -17.63 8.23 -6.10
N GLY A 54 -16.79 8.93 -5.34
CA GLY A 54 -17.08 10.26 -4.78
C GLY A 54 -17.60 10.27 -3.35
N SER A 55 -17.96 9.10 -2.79
CA SER A 55 -18.35 8.98 -1.38
C SER A 55 -17.70 7.78 -0.69
N ASN A 56 -17.60 6.65 -1.40
CA ASN A 56 -17.03 5.42 -0.89
C ASN A 56 -15.95 4.89 -1.84
N THR A 57 -15.02 4.15 -1.25
CA THR A 57 -13.98 3.43 -1.96
C THR A 57 -14.32 1.95 -2.00
N GLU A 58 -14.40 1.40 -3.20
CA GLU A 58 -14.57 -0.03 -3.42
C GLU A 58 -13.21 -0.67 -3.73
N LEU A 59 -12.95 -1.79 -3.06
CA LEU A 59 -11.73 -2.58 -3.24
C LEU A 59 -12.08 -3.94 -3.85
N LEU A 60 -11.55 -4.19 -5.04
CA LEU A 60 -11.75 -5.45 -5.76
C LEU A 60 -10.48 -6.30 -5.68
N ASN A 61 -10.57 -7.45 -5.01
CA ASN A 61 -9.44 -8.37 -4.87
C ASN A 61 -8.98 -8.87 -6.25
N LYS A 62 -7.68 -8.74 -6.55
CA LYS A 62 -7.11 -9.14 -7.84
C LYS A 62 -6.70 -10.61 -7.90
N GLN A 63 -6.92 -11.37 -6.82
CA GLN A 63 -6.45 -12.75 -6.62
C GLN A 63 -4.93 -12.90 -6.75
N VAL A 64 -4.21 -11.81 -6.51
CA VAL A 64 -2.76 -11.76 -6.49
C VAL A 64 -2.33 -11.38 -5.08
N GLN A 65 -1.40 -12.16 -4.54
CA GLN A 65 -0.77 -11.93 -3.24
C GLN A 65 0.71 -11.67 -3.46
N ILE A 66 1.21 -10.56 -2.92
CA ILE A 66 2.63 -10.23 -3.00
C ILE A 66 3.42 -11.03 -1.96
N THR A 67 4.69 -11.25 -2.24
CA THR A 67 5.60 -11.88 -1.29
C THR A 67 6.18 -10.87 -0.32
N VAL A 68 6.80 -11.35 0.76
CA VAL A 68 7.55 -10.50 1.71
C VAL A 68 8.72 -9.78 1.03
N ASP A 69 9.33 -10.39 0.01
CA ASP A 69 10.40 -9.77 -0.78
C ASP A 69 9.86 -8.60 -1.63
N ASP A 70 8.67 -8.78 -2.23
CA ASP A 70 7.99 -7.70 -2.95
C ASP A 70 7.61 -6.55 -2.01
N ALA A 71 7.06 -6.86 -0.83
CA ALA A 71 6.74 -5.86 0.18
C ALA A 71 8.00 -5.10 0.64
N SER A 72 9.10 -5.81 0.91
CA SER A 72 10.38 -5.22 1.29
C SER A 72 10.90 -4.27 0.20
N LYS A 73 10.78 -4.65 -1.08
CA LYS A 73 11.17 -3.79 -2.21
C LYS A 73 10.31 -2.54 -2.33
N LEU A 74 9.00 -2.63 -2.06
CA LEU A 74 8.11 -1.47 -2.05
C LEU A 74 8.55 -0.47 -0.97
N ILE A 75 8.78 -0.94 0.26
CA ILE A 75 9.26 -0.07 1.35
C ILE A 75 10.62 0.53 1.02
N GLN A 76 11.57 -0.25 0.49
CA GLN A 76 12.88 0.28 0.10
C GLN A 76 12.78 1.41 -0.94
N ARG A 77 11.86 1.30 -1.91
CA ARG A 77 11.63 2.36 -2.91
C ARG A 77 11.01 3.60 -2.29
N HIS A 78 10.03 3.43 -1.40
CA HIS A 78 9.42 4.51 -0.64
C HIS A 78 10.46 5.32 0.16
N GLU A 79 11.24 4.63 0.99
CA GLU A 79 12.31 5.23 1.82
C GLU A 79 13.39 5.93 0.97
N PHE A 80 13.72 5.33 -0.19
CA PHE A 80 14.67 5.93 -1.13
C PHE A 80 14.11 7.22 -1.75
N CYS A 81 12.83 7.23 -2.10
CA CYS A 81 12.13 8.41 -2.65
C CYS A 81 12.10 9.56 -1.64
N LEU A 82 11.93 9.26 -0.35
CA LEU A 82 11.98 10.24 0.73
C LEU A 82 13.41 10.72 1.07
N ALA A 83 14.43 10.18 0.38
CA ALA A 83 15.85 10.51 0.55
C ALA A 83 16.39 10.32 1.98
N GLU A 84 15.65 9.61 2.85
CA GLU A 84 16.02 9.49 4.26
C GLU A 84 17.20 8.53 4.44
N VAL A 85 17.30 7.45 3.66
CA VAL A 85 18.36 6.44 3.85
C VAL A 85 18.64 5.59 2.60
N CYS A 86 19.91 5.23 2.35
CA CYS A 86 20.30 4.27 1.30
C CYS A 86 20.14 2.82 1.81
N LEU A 87 18.90 2.34 1.93
CA LEU A 87 18.58 1.08 2.63
C LEU A 87 18.54 -0.15 1.72
N THR A 88 19.69 -0.55 1.21
CA THR A 88 19.84 -1.84 0.48
C THR A 88 19.69 -3.08 1.40
N LYS A 89 19.31 -2.92 2.68
CA LYS A 89 19.32 -3.97 3.70
C LYS A 89 18.03 -4.16 4.50
N ILE A 90 16.95 -3.41 4.20
CA ILE A 90 15.67 -3.70 4.85
C ILE A 90 15.16 -5.06 4.37
N GLN A 91 14.96 -5.99 5.29
CA GLN A 91 14.33 -7.28 5.06
C GLN A 91 13.31 -7.46 6.17
N PHE A 92 12.06 -7.71 5.80
CA PHE A 92 11.01 -8.04 6.75
C PHE A 92 10.79 -9.55 6.82
N GLU A 93 10.26 -10.03 7.94
CA GLU A 93 9.89 -11.44 8.09
C GLU A 93 8.49 -11.72 7.53
N THR A 94 7.59 -10.72 7.57
CA THR A 94 6.24 -10.81 7.02
C THR A 94 5.83 -9.54 6.25
N VAL A 95 4.79 -9.64 5.42
CA VAL A 95 4.20 -8.47 4.74
C VAL A 95 3.62 -7.50 5.77
N SER A 96 2.99 -8.00 6.82
CA SER A 96 2.49 -7.19 7.93
C SER A 96 3.60 -6.37 8.58
N ASP A 97 4.78 -6.94 8.84
CA ASP A 97 5.91 -6.18 9.40
C ASP A 97 6.37 -5.07 8.45
N ALA A 98 6.40 -5.35 7.15
CA ALA A 98 6.75 -4.36 6.13
C ALA A 98 5.78 -3.18 6.12
N ILE A 99 4.47 -3.46 6.17
CA ILE A 99 3.42 -2.43 6.18
C ILE A 99 3.46 -1.62 7.48
N ASN A 100 3.63 -2.28 8.63
CA ASN A 100 3.70 -1.61 9.93
C ASN A 100 4.94 -0.70 10.09
N CYS A 101 5.96 -0.86 9.25
CA CYS A 101 7.13 0.01 9.26
C CYS A 101 6.82 1.45 8.79
N LEU A 102 5.71 1.66 8.07
CA LEU A 102 5.29 2.98 7.58
C LEU A 102 4.43 3.78 8.57
N LYS A 103 4.10 3.19 9.72
CA LYS A 103 3.31 3.84 10.78
C LYS A 103 4.12 4.87 11.55
#